data_AF-G6FX53-F1
#
_entry.id   AF-G6FX53-F1
#
_cell.length_a   1.000
_cell.length_b   1.000
_cell.length_c   1.000
_cell.angle_alpha   90.00
_cell.angle_beta   90.00
_cell.angle_gamma   90.00
#
_symmetry.space_group_name_H-M   'P 1'
#
loop_
_entity.id
_entity.type
_entity.pdbx_description
1 polymer ?
#
loop_
_entity_poly.entity_id
_entity_poly.type
_entity_poly.pdbx_seq_one_letter_code
_entity_poly.pdbx_strand_id
1 'polypeptide(L)' 'MGVFMNVVTSKRFTIDEYHRLIELGFLREDDHIELIRGELIQITAKGRPHRVCNSILCRQLDRILGDRAVIR' A
#
# COMPACT_ATOMS: atom_id res chain seq x y z
N MET A 1 -39.86 19.49 -9.30
CA MET A 1 -38.70 19.65 -8.38
C MET A 1 -37.57 18.77 -8.90
N GLY A 2 -36.62 19.32 -9.65
CA GLY A 2 -35.46 18.56 -10.14
C GLY A 2 -34.42 18.46 -9.03
N VAL A 3 -34.02 17.26 -8.65
CA VAL A 3 -32.90 17.06 -7.74
C VAL A 3 -31.62 17.36 -8.53
N PHE A 4 -30.94 18.45 -8.20
CA PHE A 4 -29.60 18.71 -8.73
C PHE A 4 -28.65 17.66 -8.17
N MET A 5 -28.26 16.70 -9.01
CA MET A 5 -27.18 15.76 -8.70
C MET A 5 -25.87 16.55 -8.73
N ASN A 6 -25.37 16.97 -7.57
CA ASN A 6 -24.06 17.59 -7.49
C ASN A 6 -23.01 16.51 -7.78
N VAL A 7 -22.32 16.64 -8.92
CA VAL A 7 -21.29 15.67 -9.33
C VAL A 7 -20.06 15.86 -8.45
N VAL A 8 -19.91 15.01 -7.45
CA VAL A 8 -18.71 14.98 -6.61
C VAL A 8 -17.57 14.32 -7.40
N THR A 9 -16.47 15.05 -7.57
CA THR A 9 -15.24 14.52 -8.20
C THR A 9 -14.18 14.29 -7.13
N SER A 10 -13.57 13.11 -7.11
CA SER A 10 -12.49 12.81 -6.17
C SER A 10 -11.21 13.54 -6.56
N LYS A 11 -10.55 14.16 -5.57
CA LYS A 11 -9.23 14.75 -5.73
C LYS A 11 -8.15 13.68 -5.59
N ARG A 12 -7.14 13.72 -6.46
CA ARG A 12 -5.91 12.93 -6.31
C ARG A 12 -4.90 13.64 -5.41
N PHE A 13 -4.23 12.87 -4.55
CA PHE A 13 -3.16 13.36 -3.69
C PHE A 13 -1.82 13.38 -4.43
N THR A 14 -1.02 14.41 -4.17
CA THR A 14 0.40 14.43 -4.54
C THR A 14 1.25 13.77 -3.44
N ILE A 15 2.52 13.50 -3.76
CA ILE A 15 3.50 13.00 -2.78
C ILE A 15 3.71 14.02 -1.65
N ASP A 16 3.80 15.30 -1.98
CA ASP A 16 4.00 16.37 -0.99
C ASP A 16 2.81 16.46 -0.03
N GLU A 17 1.58 16.32 -0.53
CA GLU A 17 0.37 16.30 0.29
C GLU A 17 0.32 15.08 1.20
N TYR A 18 0.75 13.91 0.72
CA TYR A 18 0.87 12.71 1.55
C TYR A 18 1.85 12.91 2.71
N HIS A 19 3.04 13.46 2.44
CA HIS A 19 3.99 13.78 3.50
C HIS A 19 3.46 14.83 4.46
N ARG A 20 2.74 15.84 3.95
CA ARG A 20 2.10 16.86 4.79
C ARG A 20 1.07 16.26 5.74
N LEU A 21 0.31 15.25 5.31
CA LEU A 21 -0.63 14.55 6.17
C LEU A 21 0.07 13.77 7.30
N ILE A 22 1.27 13.22 7.04
CA ILE A 22 2.10 12.58 8.07
C ILE A 22 2.62 13.63 9.06
N GLU A 23 3.18 14.74 8.57
CA GLU A 23 3.68 15.85 9.41
C GLU A 23 2.59 16.41 10.34
N LEU A 24 1.37 16.52 9.82
CA LEU A 24 0.20 17.00 10.56
C LEU A 24 -0.39 15.92 11.49
N GLY A 25 0.11 14.68 11.46
CA GLY A 25 -0.32 13.58 12.32
C GLY A 25 -1.64 12.92 11.92
N PHE A 26 -2.14 13.19 10.70
CA PHE A 26 -3.33 12.51 10.16
C PHE A 26 -3.05 11.06 9.76
N LEU A 27 -1.80 10.77 9.38
CA LEU A 27 -1.33 9.43 9.03
C LEU A 27 -0.20 9.04 9.97
N ARG A 28 -0.36 7.90 10.63
CA ARG A 28 0.60 7.31 11.57
C ARG A 28 1.26 6.09 10.92
N GLU A 29 2.46 5.74 11.38
CA GLU A 29 3.20 4.57 10.86
C GLU A 29 2.39 3.27 10.94
N ASP A 30 1.55 3.13 11.96
CA ASP A 30 0.71 1.95 12.19
C ASP A 30 -0.58 1.92 11.36
N ASP A 31 -0.94 3.00 10.64
CA ASP A 31 -2.19 3.07 9.88
C ASP A 31 -2.16 2.18 8.61
N HIS A 32 -0.96 1.75 8.20
CA HIS A 32 -0.72 0.94 7.00
C HIS A 32 -1.35 1.55 5.73
N ILE A 33 -1.14 2.85 5.51
CA ILE A 33 -1.66 3.59 4.35
C ILE A 33 -0.55 3.87 3.35
N GLU A 34 -0.79 3.49 2.09
CA GLU A 34 0.10 3.77 0.96
C GLU A 34 -0.54 4.75 -0.04
N LEU A 35 0.27 5.64 -0.60
CA LEU A 35 -0.14 6.49 -1.73
C LEU A 35 0.09 5.75 -3.06
N ILE A 36 -0.99 5.34 -3.73
CA ILE A 36 -0.93 4.62 -5.00
C ILE A 36 -1.71 5.40 -6.06
N ARG A 37 -1.00 5.89 -7.09
CA ARG A 37 -1.59 6.67 -8.20
C ARG A 37 -2.48 7.85 -7.72
N GLY A 38 -2.07 8.50 -6.64
CA GLY A 38 -2.80 9.63 -6.05
C GLY A 38 -4.00 9.25 -5.19
N GLU A 39 -4.15 7.98 -4.80
CA GLU A 39 -5.14 7.52 -3.82
C GLU A 39 -4.44 7.06 -2.55
N LEU A 40 -5.03 7.37 -1.39
CA LEU A 40 -4.60 6.81 -0.12
C LEU A 40 -5.29 5.47 0.07
N ILE A 41 -4.53 4.38 -0.01
CA ILE A 41 -5.04 3.02 0.09
C ILE A 41 -4.63 2.44 1.45
N GLN A 42 -5.62 2.03 2.23
CA GLN A 42 -5.35 1.28 3.45
C GLN A 42 -5.06 -0.18 3.10
N ILE A 43 -3.88 -0.64 3.51
CA ILE A 43 -3.43 -2.00 3.29
C ILE A 43 -3.72 -2.81 4.54
N THR A 44 -4.42 -3.92 4.36
CA THR A 44 -4.63 -4.86 5.45
C THR A 44 -3.29 -5.46 5.87
N ALA A 45 -3.01 -5.48 7.16
CA ALA A 45 -1.85 -6.16 7.69
C ALA A 45 -1.77 -7.61 7.16
N LYS A 46 -0.58 -8.01 6.69
CA LYS A 46 -0.30 -9.32 6.11
C LYS A 46 -0.53 -10.43 7.16
N GLY A 47 -1.73 -11.02 7.13
CA GLY A 47 -2.12 -12.12 8.01
C GLY A 47 -1.25 -13.38 7.81
N ARG A 48 -1.47 -14.40 8.64
CA ARG A 48 -0.71 -15.68 8.59
C ARG A 48 -0.61 -16.29 7.18
N PRO A 49 -1.67 -16.32 6.34
CA PRO A 49 -1.57 -16.86 4.99
C PRO A 49 -0.55 -16.12 4.11
N HIS A 50 -0.51 -14.78 4.19
CA HIS A 50 0.46 -13.97 3.44
C HIS A 50 1.89 -14.33 3.83
N ARG A 51 2.16 -14.50 5.13
CA ARG A 51 3.49 -14.87 5.62
C ARG A 51 3.90 -16.26 5.12
N VAL A 52 3.00 -17.23 5.15
CA VAL A 52 3.26 -18.59 4.65
C VAL A 52 3.56 -18.58 3.16
N CYS A 53 2.75 -17.87 2.35
CA CYS A 53 3.01 -17.72 0.92
C CYS A 53 4.37 -17.10 0.64
N ASN A 54 4.74 -16.02 1.35
CA ASN A 54 6.06 -15.40 1.22
C ASN A 54 7.19 -16.40 1.56
N SER A 55 7.08 -17.16 2.65
CA SER A 55 8.09 -18.15 3.03
C SER A 55 8.25 -19.26 1.98
N ILE A 56 7.14 -19.73 1.40
CA ILE A 56 7.17 -20.73 0.32
C ILE A 56 7.83 -20.13 -0.92
N LEU A 57 7.44 -18.92 -1.31
CA LEU A 57 8.00 -18.24 -2.48
C LEU A 57 9.51 -18.04 -2.35
N CYS A 58 9.99 -17.46 -1.23
CA CYS A 58 11.41 -17.25 -0.99
C CYS A 58 12.17 -18.59 -1.06
N ARG A 59 11.63 -19.65 -0.46
CA ARG A 59 12.24 -21.00 -0.53
C ARG A 59 12.33 -21.53 -1.96
N GLN A 60 11.34 -21.30 -2.82
CA GLN A 60 11.41 -21.75 -4.21
C GLN A 60 12.40 -20.92 -5.02
N LEU A 61 12.41 -19.60 -4.82
CA LEU A 61 13.35 -18.71 -5.51
C LEU A 61 14.80 -19.02 -5.14
N ASP A 62 15.08 -19.24 -3.86
CA ASP A 62 16.40 -19.64 -3.35
C ASP A 62 16.91 -20.92 -4.04
N ARG A 63 16.05 -21.93 -4.20
CA ARG A 63 16.38 -23.17 -4.92
C ARG A 63 16.65 -22.96 -6.41
N ILE A 64 15.86 -22.13 -7.08
CA ILE A 64 15.96 -21.92 -8.52
C ILE A 64 17.18 -21.08 -8.86
N LEU A 65 17.46 -20.06 -8.04
CA LEU A 65 18.53 -19.09 -8.30
C LEU A 65 19.87 -19.57 -7.75
N GLY A 66 19.89 -20.36 -6.68
CA GLY A 66 21.11 -20.84 -6.04
C GLY A 66 22.09 -19.69 -5.81
N ASP A 67 23.35 -19.86 -6.21
CA ASP A 67 24.40 -18.86 -6.01
C ASP A 67 24.30 -17.65 -6.96
N ARG A 68 23.29 -17.59 -7.85
CA ARG A 68 23.16 -16.48 -8.81
C ARG A 68 22.61 -15.21 -8.17
N ALA A 69 21.89 -15.31 -7.06
CA ALA A 69 21.32 -14.17 -6.36
C ALA A 69 20.98 -14.51 -4.91
N VAL A 70 21.10 -13.53 -4.01
CA VAL A 70 20.64 -13.64 -2.61
C VAL A 70 19.18 -13.20 -2.52
N ILE A 71 18.32 -14.04 -1.92
CA ILE A 71 16.90 -13.75 -1.70
C ILE A 71 16.67 -13.30 -0.25
N ARG A 72 16.06 -12.12 -0.06
CA ARG A 72 15.75 -11.53 1.25
C ARG A 72 14.42 -10.78 1.22
#